data_AF-A0A964A3L3-F1
#
_entry.id   AF-A0A964A3L3-F1
#
_cell.length_a   1.000
_cell.length_b   1.000
_cell.length_c   1.000
_cell.angle_alpha   90.00
_cell.angle_beta   90.00
_cell.angle_gamma   90.00
#
_symmetry.space_group_name_H-M   'P 1'
#
loop_
_entity.id
_entity.type
_entity.pdbx_description
1 polymer ?
#
loop_
_entity_poly.entity_id
_entity_poly.type
_entity_poly.pdbx_seq_one_letter_code
_entity_poly.pdbx_strand_id
1 'polypeptide(L)'
;MSRLHSTLKSLTHIPTLIMLLASTSYAQTTDAGDQHPDLIYDCQFHLPEALEQWYNLNHTSVNPFGTWTLAGIYKTPDRTSEKRGDLIALYDSTQSNFVLRFTNNGKQVVREVSDVGDWGYGIHLHVINYAGDFVKLPDAYFGGDAWLEVKGLNAITASFKGEIVSLCDVEATGQTTGKQVILPCDNYLVEDIKNGRFVIRKSVPTDMPCGDILENSENLEALPRYYLQPLMLKTKNGDFHISLAYPRGC
;
A
#
# COMPACT_ATOMS: atom_id res chain seq x y z
N MET A 1 33.60 -25.45 71.50
CA MET A 1 33.76 -26.41 70.39
C MET A 1 32.87 -25.97 69.24
N SER A 2 33.45 -25.90 68.04
CA SER A 2 32.82 -25.69 66.71
C SER A 2 31.98 -24.41 66.51
N ARG A 3 32.48 -23.45 65.72
CA ARG A 3 32.34 -23.33 64.23
C ARG A 3 30.91 -22.92 63.84
N LEU A 4 30.61 -22.01 62.92
CA LEU A 4 31.29 -21.05 62.04
C LEU A 4 30.14 -20.45 61.16
N HIS A 5 30.44 -19.39 60.42
CA HIS A 5 29.72 -18.83 59.24
C HIS A 5 28.62 -17.79 59.55
N SER A 6 28.88 -16.50 59.28
CA SER A 6 28.97 -15.80 57.97
C SER A 6 27.56 -15.65 57.36
N THR A 7 27.11 -14.53 56.79
CA THR A 7 27.70 -13.41 56.03
C THR A 7 26.61 -12.32 56.02
N LEU A 8 26.89 -11.05 56.34
CA LEU A 8 27.24 -9.95 55.41
C LEU A 8 26.08 -9.40 54.55
N LYS A 9 25.99 -8.05 54.56
CA LYS A 9 25.43 -7.10 53.57
C LYS A 9 24.05 -6.52 53.90
N SER A 10 24.00 -5.26 54.37
CA SER A 10 24.08 -4.01 53.59
C SER A 10 22.75 -3.69 52.91
N LEU A 11 21.88 -2.99 53.64
CA LEU A 11 20.72 -2.31 53.08
C LEU A 11 21.12 -0.85 52.81
N THR A 12 21.61 -0.60 51.60
CA THR A 12 21.77 0.75 51.05
C THR A 12 20.42 1.25 50.55
N HIS A 13 20.10 2.49 50.91
CA HIS A 13 19.02 3.30 50.37
C HIS A 13 18.93 3.22 48.85
N ILE A 14 17.74 2.86 48.35
CA ILE A 14 17.33 3.11 46.97
C ILE A 14 16.37 4.31 47.02
N PRO A 15 16.70 5.46 46.41
CA PRO A 15 15.74 6.52 46.24
C PRO A 15 14.72 6.12 45.17
N THR A 16 13.45 6.22 45.53
CA THR A 16 12.30 6.04 44.64
C THR A 16 12.35 7.07 43.51
N LEU A 17 12.84 6.66 42.33
CA LEU A 17 12.67 7.44 41.10
C LEU A 17 11.31 7.06 40.51
N ILE A 18 10.30 7.91 40.73
CA ILE A 18 9.01 7.81 40.04
C ILE A 18 9.26 8.25 38.59
N MET A 19 9.36 7.27 37.70
CA MET A 19 9.41 7.48 36.27
C MET A 19 7.97 7.78 35.80
N LEU A 20 7.63 9.06 35.59
CA LEU A 20 6.46 9.44 34.82
C LEU A 20 6.67 8.94 33.39
N LEU A 21 6.11 7.78 33.07
CA LEU A 21 5.88 7.38 31.68
C LEU A 21 4.77 8.28 31.15
N ALA A 22 5.17 9.35 30.45
CA ALA A 22 4.31 10.01 29.49
C ALA A 22 3.99 8.96 28.41
N SER A 23 2.88 8.27 28.60
CA SER A 23 2.20 7.55 27.54
C SER A 23 1.71 8.60 26.56
N THR A 24 2.50 8.87 25.52
CA THR A 24 1.96 9.41 24.29
C THR A 24 1.03 8.35 23.74
N SER A 25 -0.23 8.40 24.17
CA SER A 25 -1.34 7.80 23.45
C SER A 25 -1.25 8.34 22.03
N TYR A 26 -0.84 7.49 21.08
CA TYR A 26 -1.14 7.73 19.69
C TYR A 26 -2.64 7.90 19.62
N ALA A 27 -3.06 9.11 19.30
CA ALA A 27 -4.45 9.42 19.05
C ALA A 27 -4.92 8.46 17.95
N GLN A 28 -5.83 7.56 18.32
CA GLN A 28 -6.76 7.00 17.36
C GLN A 28 -7.55 8.19 16.82
N THR A 29 -7.19 8.63 15.61
CA THR A 29 -8.06 9.50 14.82
C THR A 29 -9.29 8.68 14.45
N THR A 30 -10.29 8.74 15.30
CA THR A 30 -11.67 8.45 14.93
C THR A 30 -12.17 9.60 14.08
N ASP A 31 -11.76 9.66 12.81
CA ASP A 31 -12.37 10.59 11.87
C ASP A 31 -13.63 9.95 11.29
N ALA A 32 -14.75 10.50 11.73
CA ALA A 32 -16.04 10.32 11.12
C ALA A 32 -16.01 10.93 9.71
N GLY A 33 -16.03 10.08 8.68
CA GLY A 33 -16.64 10.43 7.39
C GLY A 33 -16.00 11.57 6.59
N ASP A 34 -14.67 11.74 6.64
CA ASP A 34 -14.00 12.58 5.66
C ASP A 34 -14.04 11.87 4.30
N GLN A 35 -14.94 12.31 3.42
CA GLN A 35 -14.87 11.97 2.01
C GLN A 35 -13.61 12.63 1.45
N HIS A 36 -12.49 11.90 1.49
CA HIS A 36 -11.32 12.30 0.75
C HIS A 36 -11.70 12.45 -0.73
N PRO A 37 -11.31 13.54 -1.41
CA PRO A 37 -11.47 13.62 -2.86
C PRO A 37 -10.84 12.37 -3.48
N ASP A 38 -11.46 11.80 -4.53
CA ASP A 38 -11.00 10.57 -5.19
C ASP A 38 -9.50 10.67 -5.52
N LEU A 39 -8.69 10.09 -4.63
CA LEU A 39 -7.23 10.09 -4.68
C LEU A 39 -6.80 8.62 -4.78
N ILE A 40 -5.66 8.36 -5.39
CA ILE A 40 -5.14 7.01 -5.49
C ILE A 40 -4.25 6.73 -4.28
N TYR A 41 -4.47 5.59 -3.65
CA TYR A 41 -3.67 5.05 -2.56
C TYR A 41 -3.08 3.71 -2.99
N ASP A 42 -1.94 3.37 -2.41
CA ASP A 42 -1.38 2.04 -2.48
C ASP A 42 -1.94 1.20 -1.33
N CYS A 43 -2.61 0.10 -1.66
CA CYS A 43 -3.06 -0.89 -0.69
C CYS A 43 -2.18 -2.13 -0.82
N GLN A 44 -1.19 -2.23 0.05
CA GLN A 44 -0.32 -3.39 0.17
C GLN A 44 -0.97 -4.43 1.10
N PHE A 45 -1.04 -5.69 0.69
CA PHE A 45 -1.53 -6.77 1.54
C PHE A 45 -0.78 -8.08 1.28
N HIS A 46 -0.89 -9.04 2.19
CA HIS A 46 -0.23 -10.33 2.06
C HIS A 46 -1.25 -11.45 1.86
N LEU A 47 -0.84 -12.51 1.17
CA LEU A 47 -1.66 -13.71 1.12
C LEU A 47 -1.79 -14.31 2.52
N PRO A 48 -2.94 -14.92 2.87
CA PRO A 48 -3.07 -15.60 4.15
C PRO A 48 -2.02 -16.70 4.32
N GLU A 49 -1.52 -16.90 5.54
CA GLU A 49 -0.48 -17.90 5.85
C GLU A 49 -0.84 -19.31 5.32
N ALA A 50 -2.12 -19.68 5.34
CA ALA A 50 -2.59 -20.95 4.80
C ALA A 50 -2.33 -21.11 3.28
N LEU A 51 -2.39 -20.03 2.50
CA LEU A 51 -2.03 -20.06 1.08
C LEU A 51 -0.52 -20.18 0.88
N GLU A 52 0.27 -19.48 1.68
CA GLU A 52 1.73 -19.55 1.62
C GLU A 52 2.22 -20.96 1.96
N GLN A 53 1.67 -21.55 3.03
CA GLN A 53 1.95 -22.94 3.39
C GLN A 53 1.55 -23.92 2.27
N TRP A 54 0.39 -23.71 1.65
CA TRP A 54 -0.03 -24.52 0.51
C TRP A 54 0.95 -24.38 -0.66
N TYR A 55 1.36 -23.16 -1.00
CA TYR A 55 2.32 -22.89 -2.08
C TYR A 55 3.63 -23.65 -1.83
N ASN A 56 4.22 -23.50 -0.65
CA ASN A 56 5.48 -24.15 -0.28
C ASN A 56 5.43 -25.68 -0.41
N LEU A 57 4.27 -26.28 -0.12
CA LEU A 57 4.07 -27.72 -0.21
C LEU A 57 3.76 -28.24 -1.63
N ASN A 58 3.16 -27.41 -2.50
CA ASN A 58 2.51 -27.89 -3.73
C ASN A 58 3.04 -27.27 -5.02
N HIS A 59 3.77 -26.14 -4.99
CA HIS A 59 4.16 -25.41 -6.19
C HIS A 59 5.01 -26.22 -7.20
N THR A 60 5.72 -27.25 -6.73
CA THR A 60 6.52 -28.18 -7.56
C THR A 60 5.77 -29.42 -8.03
N SER A 61 4.49 -29.57 -7.66
CA SER A 61 3.69 -30.71 -8.09
C SER A 61 3.40 -30.67 -9.60
N VAL A 62 2.95 -31.78 -10.17
CA VAL A 62 2.76 -31.91 -11.63
C VAL A 62 1.59 -31.06 -12.14
N ASN A 63 0.58 -30.79 -11.31
CA ASN A 63 -0.59 -29.97 -11.64
C ASN A 63 -1.14 -29.25 -10.39
N PRO A 64 -0.40 -28.31 -9.79
CA PRO A 64 -0.89 -27.55 -8.66
C PRO A 64 -2.06 -26.69 -9.11
N PHE A 65 -3.21 -26.92 -8.50
CA PHE A 65 -4.39 -26.10 -8.66
C PHE A 65 -4.95 -25.79 -7.29
N GLY A 66 -5.27 -24.52 -7.08
CA GLY A 66 -5.99 -24.10 -5.89
C GLY A 66 -6.61 -22.74 -6.09
N THR A 67 -7.76 -22.55 -5.44
CA THR A 67 -8.55 -21.33 -5.52
C THR A 67 -9.04 -20.98 -4.12
N TRP A 68 -8.86 -19.73 -3.72
CA TRP A 68 -9.20 -19.26 -2.39
C TRP A 68 -9.92 -17.92 -2.45
N THR A 69 -11.06 -17.83 -1.78
CA THR A 69 -11.69 -16.53 -1.51
C THR A 69 -10.89 -15.81 -0.44
N LEU A 70 -10.35 -14.65 -0.79
CA LEU A 70 -9.56 -13.83 0.11
C LEU A 70 -10.42 -12.85 0.90
N ALA A 71 -11.38 -12.20 0.25
CA ALA A 71 -12.18 -11.14 0.83
C ALA A 71 -13.50 -10.90 0.10
N GLY A 72 -14.48 -10.38 0.84
CA GLY A 72 -15.76 -9.94 0.28
C GLY A 72 -15.68 -8.52 -0.28
N ILE A 73 -16.50 -8.25 -1.29
CA ILE A 73 -16.65 -6.93 -1.91
C ILE A 73 -18.09 -6.48 -1.72
N TYR A 74 -18.29 -5.25 -1.27
CA TYR A 74 -19.56 -4.72 -0.80
C TYR A 74 -19.90 -3.37 -1.45
N LYS A 75 -21.17 -2.99 -1.47
CA LYS A 75 -21.61 -1.73 -2.07
C LYS A 75 -21.18 -0.50 -1.27
N THR A 76 -21.13 -0.62 0.05
CA THR A 76 -20.64 0.41 0.98
C THR A 76 -19.60 -0.24 1.92
N PRO A 77 -18.79 0.52 2.67
CA PRO A 77 -17.78 -0.03 3.59
C PRO A 77 -18.42 -0.62 4.87
N ASP A 78 -19.32 -1.58 4.67
CA ASP A 78 -20.07 -2.28 5.71
C ASP A 78 -20.43 -3.68 5.20
N ARG A 79 -20.10 -4.70 6.01
CA ARG A 79 -20.41 -6.11 5.73
C ARG A 79 -21.91 -6.41 5.67
N THR A 80 -22.75 -5.57 6.27
CA THR A 80 -24.21 -5.71 6.22
C THR A 80 -24.82 -5.18 4.92
N SER A 81 -24.04 -4.43 4.14
CA SER A 81 -24.49 -3.91 2.85
C SER A 81 -24.55 -5.00 1.77
N GLU A 82 -25.13 -4.65 0.62
CA GLU A 82 -25.21 -5.53 -0.54
C GLU A 82 -23.81 -6.02 -0.94
N LYS A 83 -23.56 -7.33 -0.80
CA LYS A 83 -22.36 -7.97 -1.34
C LYS A 83 -22.40 -7.84 -2.86
N ARG A 84 -21.33 -7.34 -3.47
CA ARG A 84 -21.14 -7.21 -4.92
C ARG A 84 -20.38 -8.41 -5.49
N GLY A 85 -19.52 -9.03 -4.71
CA GLY A 85 -18.56 -9.99 -5.21
C GLY A 85 -17.52 -10.47 -4.21
N ASP A 86 -16.49 -11.11 -4.73
CA ASP A 86 -15.36 -11.67 -3.97
C ASP A 86 -14.03 -11.39 -4.69
N LEU A 87 -12.98 -11.13 -3.89
CA LEU A 87 -11.59 -11.23 -4.31
C LEU A 87 -11.13 -12.67 -4.12
N ILE A 88 -10.57 -13.26 -5.17
CA ILE A 88 -10.14 -14.65 -5.22
C ILE A 88 -8.66 -14.69 -5.63
N ALA A 89 -7.86 -15.53 -4.97
CA ALA A 89 -6.55 -15.95 -5.44
C ALA A 89 -6.64 -17.30 -6.14
N LEU A 90 -5.97 -17.43 -7.27
CA LEU A 90 -5.82 -18.65 -8.05
C LEU A 90 -4.33 -18.89 -8.28
N TYR A 91 -3.83 -20.09 -8.06
CA TYR A 91 -2.47 -20.43 -8.48
C TYR A 91 -2.44 -20.77 -9.98
N ASP A 92 -1.64 -20.04 -10.76
CA ASP A 92 -1.36 -20.32 -12.17
C ASP A 92 0.00 -21.00 -12.30
N SER A 93 -0.01 -22.31 -12.55
CA SER A 93 1.21 -23.11 -12.71
C SER A 93 2.05 -22.69 -13.91
N THR A 94 1.44 -22.09 -14.94
CA THR A 94 2.15 -21.60 -16.13
C THR A 94 3.06 -20.42 -15.78
N GLN A 95 2.59 -19.56 -14.88
CA GLN A 95 3.32 -18.39 -14.40
C GLN A 95 4.10 -18.68 -13.12
N SER A 96 3.86 -19.85 -12.51
CA SER A 96 4.37 -20.23 -11.19
C SER A 96 4.08 -19.15 -10.13
N ASN A 97 2.91 -18.51 -10.23
CA ASN A 97 2.51 -17.40 -9.37
C ASN A 97 1.00 -17.39 -9.13
N PHE A 98 0.55 -16.56 -8.19
CA PHE A 98 -0.86 -16.31 -7.95
C PHE A 98 -1.41 -15.24 -8.90
N VAL A 99 -2.64 -15.46 -9.34
CA VAL A 99 -3.48 -14.52 -10.08
C VAL A 99 -4.62 -14.09 -9.17
N LEU A 100 -4.89 -12.80 -9.11
CA LEU A 100 -6.04 -12.27 -8.39
C LEU A 100 -7.22 -12.04 -9.33
N ARG A 101 -8.41 -12.44 -8.89
CA ARG A 101 -9.66 -12.26 -9.62
C ARG A 101 -10.68 -11.57 -8.73
N PHE A 102 -11.18 -10.45 -9.21
CA PHE A 102 -12.39 -9.82 -8.69
C PHE A 102 -13.56 -10.44 -9.44
N THR A 103 -14.47 -11.07 -8.70
CA THR A 103 -15.64 -11.74 -9.26
C THR A 103 -16.91 -11.09 -8.73
N ASN A 104 -17.96 -11.01 -9.55
CA ASN A 104 -19.27 -10.58 -9.08
C ASN A 104 -20.06 -11.74 -8.44
N ASN A 105 -21.24 -11.46 -7.89
CA ASN A 105 -22.13 -12.50 -7.31
C ASN A 105 -22.52 -13.62 -8.30
N GLY A 106 -22.48 -13.34 -9.61
CA GLY A 106 -22.67 -14.33 -10.66
C GLY A 106 -21.43 -15.20 -10.95
N LYS A 107 -20.35 -15.01 -10.16
CA LYS A 107 -19.02 -15.63 -10.33
C LYS A 107 -18.33 -15.28 -11.66
N GLN A 108 -18.79 -14.25 -12.35
CA GLN A 108 -18.10 -13.73 -13.52
C GLN A 108 -16.90 -12.91 -13.07
N VAL A 109 -15.75 -13.14 -13.70
CA VAL A 109 -14.55 -12.32 -13.51
C VAL A 109 -14.81 -10.93 -14.11
N VAL A 110 -14.75 -9.91 -13.26
CA VAL A 110 -14.91 -8.51 -13.67
C VAL A 110 -13.55 -7.80 -13.81
N ARG A 111 -12.55 -8.27 -13.06
CA ARG A 111 -11.16 -7.85 -13.20
C ARG A 111 -10.24 -9.01 -12.82
N GLU A 112 -9.16 -9.15 -13.58
CA GLU A 112 -8.05 -10.06 -13.27
C GLU A 112 -6.76 -9.24 -13.16
N VAL A 113 -5.95 -9.56 -12.15
CA VAL A 113 -4.58 -9.07 -11.97
C VAL A 113 -3.68 -10.30 -12.03
N SER A 114 -3.06 -10.49 -13.20
CA SER A 114 -2.23 -11.67 -13.49
C SER A 114 -0.80 -11.54 -12.97
N ASP A 115 -0.31 -10.30 -12.84
CA ASP A 115 1.03 -10.02 -12.32
C ASP A 115 0.90 -9.31 -10.97
N VAL A 116 1.02 -10.09 -9.90
CA VAL A 116 1.03 -9.59 -8.52
C VAL A 116 2.45 -9.37 -8.00
N GLY A 117 3.47 -9.55 -8.84
CA GLY A 117 4.87 -9.52 -8.47
C GLY A 117 5.27 -10.65 -7.51
N ASP A 118 6.37 -10.42 -6.78
CA ASP A 118 6.76 -11.25 -5.65
C ASP A 118 5.88 -10.93 -4.45
N TRP A 119 4.84 -11.73 -4.26
CA TRP A 119 3.88 -11.60 -3.17
C TRP A 119 4.52 -11.76 -1.79
N GLY A 120 5.75 -12.26 -1.68
CA GLY A 120 6.52 -12.26 -0.43
C GLY A 120 6.89 -10.86 0.07
N TYR A 121 6.94 -9.87 -0.83
CA TYR A 121 7.11 -8.45 -0.49
C TYR A 121 5.77 -7.70 -0.37
N GLY A 122 4.65 -8.42 -0.42
CA GLY A 122 3.31 -7.87 -0.40
C GLY A 122 2.77 -7.59 -1.80
N ILE A 123 1.46 -7.78 -1.94
CA ILE A 123 0.71 -7.51 -3.16
C ILE A 123 0.18 -6.08 -3.09
N HIS A 124 0.46 -5.29 -4.13
CA HIS A 124 0.06 -3.89 -4.23
C HIS A 124 -1.17 -3.73 -5.12
N LEU A 125 -2.21 -3.09 -4.57
CA LEU A 125 -3.44 -2.76 -5.28
C LEU A 125 -3.71 -1.26 -5.18
N HIS A 126 -3.89 -0.60 -6.32
CA HIS A 126 -4.29 0.80 -6.34
C HIS A 126 -5.78 0.96 -6.06
N VAL A 127 -6.10 1.75 -5.03
CA VAL A 127 -7.47 1.98 -4.54
C VAL A 127 -7.77 3.48 -4.53
N ILE A 128 -9.04 3.86 -4.66
CA ILE A 128 -9.43 5.27 -4.82
C ILE A 128 -9.90 5.94 -3.53
N ASN A 129 -10.09 5.15 -2.46
CA ASN A 129 -10.42 5.63 -1.12
C ASN A 129 -10.27 4.48 -0.11
N TYR A 130 -10.40 4.78 1.18
CA TYR A 130 -10.49 3.78 2.24
C TYR A 130 -11.35 4.27 3.40
N ALA A 131 -11.95 3.34 4.14
CA ALA A 131 -12.80 3.62 5.31
C ALA A 131 -12.74 2.43 6.27
N GLY A 132 -12.03 2.59 7.40
CA GLY A 132 -11.82 1.52 8.36
C GLY A 132 -11.16 0.29 7.71
N ASP A 133 -11.79 -0.87 7.85
CA ASP A 133 -11.32 -2.15 7.29
C ASP A 133 -11.70 -2.34 5.81
N PHE A 134 -12.01 -1.27 5.07
CA PHE A 134 -12.43 -1.32 3.67
C PHE A 134 -11.62 -0.37 2.80
N VAL A 135 -11.36 -0.80 1.56
CA VAL A 135 -10.78 0.04 0.51
C VAL A 135 -11.73 0.12 -0.68
N LYS A 136 -11.86 1.31 -1.27
CA LYS A 136 -12.72 1.54 -2.44
C LYS A 136 -11.96 1.16 -3.71
N LEU A 137 -12.49 0.19 -4.44
CA LEU A 137 -11.97 -0.25 -5.73
C LEU A 137 -12.32 0.77 -6.83
N PRO A 138 -11.59 0.77 -7.96
CA PRO A 138 -11.98 1.59 -9.11
C PRO A 138 -13.40 1.26 -9.59
N ASP A 139 -14.22 2.30 -9.82
CA ASP A 139 -15.62 2.14 -10.24
C ASP A 139 -15.79 1.27 -11.49
N ALA A 140 -14.78 1.25 -12.37
CA ALA A 140 -14.76 0.46 -13.60
C ALA A 140 -14.87 -1.05 -13.35
N TYR A 141 -14.45 -1.55 -12.19
CA TYR A 141 -14.48 -2.99 -11.89
C TYR A 141 -15.92 -3.51 -11.76
N PHE A 142 -16.82 -2.72 -11.17
CA PHE A 142 -18.19 -3.14 -10.88
C PHE A 142 -19.27 -2.22 -11.48
N GLY A 143 -18.87 -1.22 -12.28
CA GLY A 143 -19.78 -0.22 -12.85
C GLY A 143 -20.38 0.73 -11.80
N GLY A 144 -19.67 0.95 -10.68
CA GLY A 144 -20.11 1.77 -9.55
C GLY A 144 -19.35 1.43 -8.27
N ASP A 145 -19.84 1.96 -7.14
CA ASP A 145 -19.18 1.80 -5.84
C ASP A 145 -19.02 0.32 -5.44
N ALA A 146 -17.77 -0.03 -5.15
CA ALA A 146 -17.34 -1.34 -4.66
C ALA A 146 -16.23 -1.18 -3.62
N TRP A 147 -16.45 -1.77 -2.46
CA TRP A 147 -15.57 -1.70 -1.29
C TRP A 147 -15.08 -3.09 -0.95
N LEU A 148 -13.77 -3.30 -1.11
CA LEU A 148 -13.09 -4.53 -0.72
C LEU A 148 -12.84 -4.52 0.77
N GLU A 149 -13.26 -5.56 1.46
CA GLU A 149 -12.94 -5.76 2.87
C GLU A 149 -11.50 -6.27 3.02
N VAL A 150 -10.66 -5.56 3.79
CA VAL A 150 -9.23 -5.88 3.91
C VAL A 150 -8.79 -6.39 5.29
N LYS A 151 -9.72 -6.47 6.25
CA LYS A 151 -9.44 -6.93 7.63
C LYS A 151 -8.67 -8.26 7.69
N GLY A 152 -9.02 -9.21 6.82
CA GLY A 152 -8.44 -10.55 6.78
C GLY A 152 -7.13 -10.66 5.99
N LEU A 153 -6.67 -9.57 5.35
CA LEU A 153 -5.52 -9.56 4.44
C LEU A 153 -4.27 -8.91 5.05
N ASN A 154 -4.34 -8.47 6.30
CA ASN A 154 -3.30 -7.67 6.94
C ASN A 154 -2.87 -6.49 6.05
N ALA A 155 -3.84 -5.83 5.43
CA ALA A 155 -3.56 -4.78 4.46
C ALA A 155 -3.14 -3.48 5.16
N ILE A 156 -2.24 -2.76 4.49
CA ILE A 156 -1.83 -1.41 4.83
C ILE A 156 -2.16 -0.54 3.63
N THR A 157 -2.93 0.53 3.87
CA THR A 157 -3.24 1.52 2.84
C THR A 157 -2.47 2.80 3.12
N ALA A 158 -1.67 3.24 2.16
CA ALA A 158 -0.83 4.42 2.27
C ALA A 158 -1.02 5.34 1.07
N SER A 159 -0.92 6.66 1.32
CA SER A 159 -0.82 7.62 0.23
C SER A 159 0.57 7.57 -0.38
N PHE A 160 0.71 7.97 -1.64
CA PHE A 160 2.03 8.12 -2.28
C PHE A 160 2.84 9.32 -1.78
N LYS A 161 2.35 10.14 -0.84
CA LYS A 161 3.09 11.30 -0.35
C LYS A 161 4.40 10.88 0.30
N GLY A 162 5.50 11.48 -0.15
CA GLY A 162 6.87 11.17 0.27
C GLY A 162 7.50 10.01 -0.50
N GLU A 163 6.75 9.34 -1.37
CA GLU A 163 7.23 8.19 -2.13
C GLU A 163 7.75 8.59 -3.51
N ILE A 164 8.73 7.81 -4.01
CA ILE A 164 9.16 7.87 -5.40
C ILE A 164 8.31 6.89 -6.20
N VAL A 165 7.61 7.41 -7.19
CA VAL A 165 6.71 6.64 -8.05
C VAL A 165 7.23 6.58 -9.48
N SER A 166 7.10 5.42 -10.11
CA SER A 166 7.27 5.27 -11.55
C SER A 166 5.99 5.64 -12.25
N LEU A 167 6.09 6.53 -13.23
CA LEU A 167 4.99 6.95 -14.08
C LEU A 167 5.28 6.57 -15.53
N CYS A 168 4.22 6.32 -16.30
CA CYS A 168 4.31 6.35 -17.76
C CYS A 168 4.15 7.79 -18.28
N ASP A 169 4.27 7.99 -19.60
CA ASP A 169 3.98 9.27 -20.24
C ASP A 169 2.61 9.79 -19.78
N VAL A 170 2.61 10.91 -19.06
CA VAL A 170 1.42 11.41 -18.38
C VAL A 170 1.28 12.91 -18.50
N GLU A 171 0.05 13.37 -18.68
CA GLU A 171 -0.26 14.79 -18.72
C GLU A 171 -0.26 15.36 -17.29
N ALA A 172 0.46 16.47 -17.11
CA ALA A 172 0.50 17.22 -15.88
C ALA A 172 0.45 18.73 -16.14
N THR A 173 0.18 19.52 -15.10
CA THR A 173 0.20 20.99 -15.18
C THR A 173 1.41 21.54 -14.45
N GLY A 174 2.26 22.31 -15.12
CA GLY A 174 3.39 22.98 -14.47
C GLY A 174 2.92 23.91 -13.35
N GLN A 175 3.45 23.73 -12.14
CA GLN A 175 2.99 24.47 -10.96
C GLN A 175 3.18 25.98 -11.11
N THR A 176 4.32 26.41 -11.65
CA THR A 176 4.66 27.83 -11.85
C THR A 176 4.06 28.39 -13.13
N THR A 177 4.03 27.60 -14.21
CA THR A 177 3.63 28.07 -15.54
C THR A 177 2.13 27.97 -15.80
N GLY A 178 1.42 27.10 -15.06
CA GLY A 178 0.03 26.76 -15.31
C GLY A 178 -0.23 26.03 -16.64
N LYS A 179 0.82 25.69 -17.40
CA LYS A 179 0.70 25.04 -18.71
C LYS A 179 0.63 23.53 -18.57
N GLN A 180 -0.19 22.89 -19.40
CA GLN A 180 -0.15 21.45 -19.58
C GLN A 180 1.14 21.02 -20.27
N VAL A 181 1.72 19.93 -19.79
CA VAL A 181 2.93 19.30 -20.32
C VAL A 181 2.75 17.79 -20.29
N ILE A 182 3.44 17.08 -21.19
CA ILE A 182 3.59 15.62 -21.09
C ILE A 182 4.90 15.36 -20.36
N LEU A 183 4.78 14.72 -19.21
CA LEU A 183 5.92 14.21 -18.46
C LEU A 183 6.32 12.87 -19.06
N PRO A 184 7.61 12.64 -19.36
CA PRO A 184 8.07 11.36 -19.89
C PRO A 184 7.96 10.25 -18.83
N CYS A 185 7.87 9.00 -19.30
CA CYS A 185 8.06 7.80 -18.49
C CYS A 185 9.35 7.89 -17.67
N ASP A 186 9.23 8.05 -16.34
CA ASP A 186 10.37 8.21 -15.44
C ASP A 186 9.91 8.08 -13.97
N ASN A 187 10.85 8.21 -13.04
CA ASN A 187 10.61 8.25 -11.61
C ASN A 187 10.42 9.68 -11.11
N TYR A 188 9.37 9.88 -10.31
CA TYR A 188 8.99 11.17 -9.74
C TYR A 188 8.79 11.05 -8.23
N LEU A 189 9.27 12.03 -7.47
CA LEU A 189 8.93 12.18 -6.06
C LEU A 189 7.56 12.84 -5.93
N VAL A 190 6.67 12.24 -5.15
CA VAL A 190 5.42 12.88 -4.74
C VAL A 190 5.67 13.68 -3.46
N GLU A 191 5.90 14.98 -3.59
CA GLU A 191 6.24 15.84 -2.46
C GLU A 191 5.02 16.08 -1.54
N ASP A 192 3.83 16.24 -2.14
CA ASP A 192 2.61 16.57 -1.40
C ASP A 192 1.33 16.18 -2.15
N ILE A 193 0.20 16.25 -1.46
CA ILE A 193 -1.14 16.10 -2.04
C ILE A 193 -1.94 17.35 -1.71
N LYS A 194 -2.39 18.07 -2.75
CA LYS A 194 -3.16 19.32 -2.59
C LYS A 194 -4.39 19.31 -3.48
N ASN A 195 -5.56 19.53 -2.90
CA ASN A 195 -6.84 19.63 -3.62
C ASN A 195 -7.09 18.45 -4.58
N GLY A 196 -6.82 17.21 -4.12
CA GLY A 196 -6.99 15.99 -4.91
C GLY A 196 -5.98 15.81 -6.05
N ARG A 197 -4.82 16.49 -5.97
CA ARG A 197 -3.74 16.39 -6.97
C ARG A 197 -2.43 16.04 -6.27
N PHE A 198 -1.61 15.24 -6.94
CA PHE A 198 -0.22 15.04 -6.54
C PHE A 198 0.59 16.27 -6.94
N VAL A 199 1.44 16.73 -6.03
CA VAL A 199 2.52 17.68 -6.31
C VAL A 199 3.76 16.85 -6.51
N ILE A 200 4.26 16.80 -7.75
CA ILE A 200 5.38 15.94 -8.12
C ILE A 200 6.55 16.74 -8.69
N ARG A 201 7.75 16.20 -8.52
CA ARG A 201 8.95 16.63 -9.25
C ARG A 201 9.72 15.39 -9.72
N LYS A 202 10.61 15.57 -10.69
CA LYS A 202 11.52 14.49 -11.10
C LYS A 202 12.35 14.02 -9.90
N SER A 203 12.46 12.71 -9.73
CA SER A 203 13.29 12.11 -8.68
C SER A 203 14.76 12.39 -8.97
N VAL A 204 15.54 12.63 -7.92
CA VAL A 204 17.01 12.63 -8.01
C VAL A 204 17.56 11.41 -7.28
N PRO A 205 18.74 10.88 -7.64
CA PRO A 205 19.30 9.68 -7.01
C PRO A 205 19.50 9.79 -5.50
N THR A 206 19.67 11.01 -4.96
CA THR A 206 19.84 11.26 -3.52
C THR A 206 18.54 11.22 -2.72
N ASP A 207 17.38 11.15 -3.37
CA ASP A 207 16.09 10.98 -2.69
C ASP A 207 15.95 9.56 -2.07
N MET A 208 16.92 8.66 -2.32
CA MET A 208 16.97 7.29 -1.83
C MET A 208 17.99 7.15 -0.68
N PRO A 209 17.57 6.70 0.51
CA PRO A 209 18.48 6.49 1.64
C PRO A 209 19.26 5.19 1.46
N CYS A 210 20.30 5.17 0.64
CA CYS A 210 21.17 4.01 0.48
C CYS A 210 22.65 4.38 0.53
N GLY A 211 23.27 4.04 1.66
CA GLY A 211 24.67 3.67 1.76
C GLY A 211 25.73 4.76 1.74
N ASP A 212 25.63 5.75 0.85
CA ASP A 212 26.72 6.71 0.64
C ASP A 212 26.20 8.14 0.45
N ILE A 213 26.86 9.09 1.12
CA ILE A 213 26.66 10.52 0.90
C ILE A 213 27.30 10.85 -0.45
N LEU A 214 26.52 10.78 -1.52
CA LEU A 214 26.94 11.27 -2.83
C LEU A 214 26.89 12.80 -2.81
N GLU A 215 28.06 13.43 -2.86
CA GLU A 215 28.21 14.87 -3.12
C GLU A 215 27.74 15.20 -4.54
N ASN A 216 26.43 15.37 -4.75
CA ASN A 216 25.92 16.03 -5.95
C ASN A 216 24.89 17.09 -5.58
N SER A 217 25.22 18.31 -5.98
CA SER A 217 24.66 19.61 -5.60
C SER A 217 23.50 20.04 -6.49
N GLU A 218 22.60 19.12 -6.85
CA GLU A 218 21.41 19.53 -7.60
C GLU A 218 20.49 20.32 -6.66
N ASN A 219 20.19 21.56 -7.03
CA ASN A 219 19.29 22.39 -6.24
C ASN A 219 17.85 21.87 -6.41
N LEU A 220 17.43 20.99 -5.50
CA LEU A 220 16.10 20.36 -5.50
C LEU A 220 14.97 21.38 -5.47
N GLU A 221 15.21 22.57 -4.90
CA GLU A 221 14.22 23.65 -4.87
C GLU A 221 14.00 24.25 -6.26
N ALA A 222 15.02 24.22 -7.14
CA ALA A 222 14.96 24.77 -8.48
C ALA A 222 14.31 23.81 -9.51
N LEU A 223 14.12 22.53 -9.16
CA LEU A 223 13.49 21.57 -10.06
C LEU A 223 12.03 21.93 -10.34
N PRO A 224 11.56 21.83 -11.60
CA PRO A 224 10.17 22.06 -11.94
C PRO A 224 9.23 21.11 -11.18
N ARG A 225 8.15 21.67 -10.64
CA ARG A 225 7.07 20.95 -9.99
C ARG A 225 5.83 20.93 -10.86
N TYR A 226 5.07 19.86 -10.74
CA TYR A 226 3.87 19.62 -11.53
C TYR A 226 2.72 19.20 -10.64
N TYR A 227 1.52 19.63 -11.01
CA TYR A 227 0.28 19.09 -10.50
C TYR A 227 -0.19 17.97 -11.40
N LEU A 228 -0.35 16.78 -10.84
CA LEU A 228 -0.85 15.60 -11.53
C LEU A 228 -2.21 15.21 -10.94
N GLN A 229 -3.22 15.12 -11.81
CA GLN A 229 -4.55 14.67 -11.40
C GLN A 229 -4.61 13.13 -11.45
N PRO A 230 -5.15 12.46 -10.42
CA PRO A 230 -5.36 11.02 -10.41
C PRO A 230 -6.06 10.45 -11.65
N LEU A 231 -7.00 11.23 -12.22
CA LEU A 231 -7.71 10.83 -13.45
C LEU A 231 -6.77 10.62 -14.64
N MET A 232 -5.67 11.36 -14.73
CA MET A 232 -4.70 11.23 -15.83
C MET A 232 -3.89 9.94 -15.75
N LEU A 233 -3.93 9.26 -14.61
CA LEU A 233 -3.28 7.96 -14.42
C LEU A 233 -4.20 6.79 -14.78
N LYS A 234 -5.50 7.03 -15.03
CA LYS A 234 -6.45 5.94 -15.29
C LYS A 234 -6.14 5.22 -16.59
N THR A 235 -6.12 3.88 -16.52
CA THR A 235 -5.98 3.02 -17.69
C THR A 235 -7.34 2.77 -18.34
N LYS A 236 -7.32 2.20 -19.55
CA LYS A 236 -8.55 1.76 -20.24
C LYS A 236 -9.33 0.70 -19.46
N ASN A 237 -8.64 -0.06 -18.59
CA ASN A 237 -9.24 -1.10 -17.76
C ASN A 237 -9.70 -0.56 -16.40
N GLY A 238 -9.53 0.74 -16.15
CA GLY A 238 -9.90 1.41 -14.91
C GLY A 238 -8.88 1.29 -13.77
N ASP A 239 -7.72 0.69 -14.02
CA ASP A 239 -6.59 0.72 -13.09
C ASP A 239 -5.85 2.08 -13.14
N PHE A 240 -4.69 2.16 -12.50
CA PHE A 240 -3.83 3.35 -12.52
C PHE A 240 -2.40 3.00 -12.95
N HIS A 241 -1.82 3.82 -13.85
CA HIS A 241 -0.40 3.77 -14.25
C HIS A 241 0.47 4.59 -13.29
N ILE A 242 0.55 4.13 -12.06
CA ILE A 242 1.44 4.63 -11.01
C ILE A 242 1.93 3.41 -10.24
N SER A 243 3.18 3.36 -9.82
CA SER A 243 3.69 2.29 -8.95
C SER A 243 4.82 2.84 -8.10
N LEU A 244 5.08 2.24 -6.94
CA LEU A 244 6.32 2.53 -6.21
C LEU A 244 7.51 2.17 -7.10
N ALA A 245 8.47 3.09 -7.24
CA ALA A 245 9.67 2.84 -8.06
C ALA A 245 10.62 1.85 -7.38
N TYR A 246 10.63 1.86 -6.05
CA TYR A 246 11.51 1.05 -5.21
C TYR A 246 10.70 0.41 -4.08
N PRO A 247 9.87 -0.61 -4.38
CA PRO A 247 9.20 -1.38 -3.33
C PRO A 247 10.29 -1.99 -2.44
N ARG A 248 10.24 -1.68 -1.13
CA ARG A 248 11.28 -1.89 -0.11
C ARG A 248 12.22 -3.09 -0.37
N GLY A 249 13.52 -2.84 -0.38
CA GLY A 249 14.54 -3.89 -0.55
C GLY A 249 15.95 -3.35 -0.78
N CYS A 250 16.39 -2.39 0.03
CA CYS A 250 17.76 -1.89 0.01
C CYS A 250 18.44 -2.16 1.34
#